data_AF-A0A1A6C4H0-F1
#
_entry.id   AF-A0A1A6C4H0-F1
#
_cell.length_a   1.000
_cell.length_b   1.000
_cell.length_c   1.000
_cell.angle_alpha   90.00
_cell.angle_beta   90.00
_cell.angle_gamma   90.00
#
_symmetry.space_group_name_H-M   'P 1'
#
loop_
_entity.id
_entity.type
_entity.pdbx_description
1 polymer ?
#
loop_
_entity_poly.entity_id
_entity_poly.type
_entity_poly.pdbx_seq_one_letter_code
_entity_poly.pdbx_strand_id
1 'polypeptide(L)'
;MDFVIQAAYFVAAILFIVGLKQMSSPVTARRGILWAGVGMLAAVVVTFFAPDLHGVANYLLMFLAIGLGGGLAWWWGKRVAMTDMPQMIALYNGMGGGAAAAIAAVELIRYEPMTLPVQIIAVIGALIGTMAFSGSLVAFAKLQGLLKGAIRYPQQQMVNLAVFGATLLFGAIVALSGNDYAGVLLFLFFVLALAFGVLTTLPIGGADMPVVISLYNALTGLAVGFEGFVLGNPAMMIAGIVVGAAGSLLTQLMAKAMNRSIRNVLFSNFGAAGTGMAEESVDGSLKPIEGSDAGIMMAYADKLIVVPGYGMAVAQAQHKLWELCELLMERGVAVKFAIHPVAGRMPGHMNVLLAEAGVPYDLIYDLDEINNEFANADVALVIGANDVVNPVARSNPDSPIYGMPILNADKAKHVVVIKRGQGTGFSGVENALFYADNTRMLYGDGQKAIGELIQAVKTL
;
A
#
# COMPACT_ATOMS: atom_id res chain seq x y z
N MET A 1 23.59 11.61 32.78
CA MET A 1 22.74 11.95 31.63
C MET A 1 22.39 10.70 30.84
N ASP A 2 23.35 9.81 30.57
CA ASP A 2 23.14 8.58 29.80
C ASP A 2 22.00 7.67 30.28
N PHE A 3 21.85 7.47 31.60
CA PHE A 3 20.72 6.71 32.14
C PHE A 3 19.36 7.31 31.75
N VAL A 4 19.24 8.63 31.76
CA VAL A 4 18.00 9.34 31.38
C VAL A 4 17.74 9.19 29.89
N ILE A 5 18.78 9.24 29.05
CA ILE A 5 18.69 9.04 27.60
C ILE A 5 18.22 7.62 27.28
N GLN A 6 18.86 6.61 27.88
CA GLN A 6 18.50 5.21 27.69
C GLN A 6 17.09 4.90 28.20
N ALA A 7 16.71 5.43 29.37
CA ALA A 7 15.35 5.31 29.90
C ALA A 7 14.31 5.97 28.97
N ALA A 8 14.60 7.15 28.42
CA ALA A 8 13.71 7.82 27.49
C ALA A 8 13.56 7.04 26.17
N TYR A 9 14.64 6.48 25.62
CA TYR A 9 14.57 5.59 24.45
C TYR A 9 13.73 4.34 24.72
N PHE A 10 13.87 3.74 25.90
CA PHE A 10 13.05 2.61 26.31
C PHE A 10 11.57 2.97 26.42
N VAL A 11 11.25 4.13 27.02
CA VAL A 11 9.88 4.64 27.07
C VAL A 11 9.34 4.92 25.66
N ALA A 12 10.12 5.56 24.78
CA ALA A 12 9.73 5.80 23.39
C ALA A 12 9.42 4.49 22.65
N ALA A 13 10.24 3.45 22.86
CA ALA A 13 10.01 2.12 22.29
C ALA A 13 8.69 1.51 22.76
N ILE A 14 8.35 1.61 24.05
CA ILE A 14 7.06 1.18 24.59
C ILE A 14 5.91 1.96 23.93
N LEU A 15 6.06 3.28 23.78
CA LEU A 15 5.06 4.13 23.14
C LEU A 15 4.83 3.76 21.67
N PHE A 16 5.88 3.39 20.93
CA PHE A 16 5.74 2.88 19.56
C PHE A 16 4.96 1.57 19.50
N ILE A 17 5.25 0.62 20.39
CA ILE A 17 4.52 -0.67 20.46
C ILE A 17 3.05 -0.44 20.82
N VAL A 18 2.79 0.38 21.83
CA VAL A 18 1.43 0.75 22.26
C VAL A 18 0.68 1.49 21.16
N GLY A 19 1.37 2.36 20.43
CA GLY A 19 0.84 3.07 19.27
C GLY A 19 0.41 2.09 18.18
N LEU A 20 1.29 1.17 17.77
CA LEU A 20 1.01 0.16 16.75
C LEU A 20 -0.16 -0.74 17.15
N LYS A 21 -0.19 -1.21 18.41
CA LYS A 21 -1.28 -2.04 18.93
C LYS A 21 -2.62 -1.30 18.89
N GLN A 22 -2.65 -0.01 19.18
CA GLN A 22 -3.89 0.77 19.11
C GLN A 22 -4.31 1.10 17.68
N MET A 23 -3.38 1.13 16.73
CA MET A 23 -3.68 1.31 15.30
C MET A 23 -4.33 0.09 14.65
N SER A 24 -4.27 -1.10 15.27
CA SER A 24 -4.92 -2.31 14.73
C SER A 24 -6.43 -2.38 14.97
N SER A 25 -7.02 -1.41 15.69
CA SER A 25 -8.47 -1.31 15.87
C SER A 25 -8.97 0.08 15.44
N PRO A 26 -10.05 0.17 14.65
CA PRO A 26 -10.62 1.45 14.22
C PRO A 26 -10.91 2.42 15.37
N VAL A 27 -11.44 1.90 16.49
CA VAL A 27 -11.85 2.70 17.66
C VAL A 27 -10.67 3.39 18.33
N THR A 28 -9.52 2.69 18.41
CA THR A 28 -8.31 3.21 19.07
C THR A 28 -7.30 3.81 18.11
N ALA A 29 -7.52 3.73 16.79
CA ALA A 29 -6.53 4.09 15.78
C ALA A 29 -6.01 5.53 15.92
N ARG A 30 -6.92 6.49 16.15
CA ARG A 30 -6.56 7.90 16.36
C ARG A 30 -5.68 8.09 17.60
N ARG A 31 -5.96 7.37 18.68
CA ARG A 31 -5.15 7.43 19.90
C ARG A 31 -3.79 6.74 19.69
N GLY A 32 -3.77 5.66 18.91
CA GLY A 32 -2.54 4.93 18.55
C GLY A 32 -1.51 5.80 17.86
N ILE A 33 -1.91 6.56 16.81
CA ILE A 33 -0.98 7.43 16.10
C ILE A 33 -0.46 8.58 16.98
N LEU A 34 -1.26 9.08 17.93
CA LEU A 34 -0.82 10.10 18.90
C LEU A 34 0.25 9.54 19.85
N TRP A 35 0.09 8.32 20.37
CA TRP A 35 1.11 7.69 21.22
C TRP A 35 2.44 7.52 20.48
N ALA A 36 2.39 7.07 19.23
CA ALA A 36 3.58 6.97 18.39
C ALA A 36 4.23 8.36 18.16
N GLY A 37 3.43 9.40 17.92
CA GLY A 37 3.91 10.77 17.78
C GLY A 37 4.60 11.31 19.04
N VAL A 38 4.04 11.06 20.23
CA VAL A 38 4.68 11.42 21.51
C VAL A 38 5.99 10.66 21.70
N GLY A 39 6.03 9.36 21.36
CA GLY A 39 7.25 8.56 21.39
C GLY A 39 8.35 9.13 20.48
N MET A 40 7.99 9.54 19.25
CA MET A 40 8.93 10.15 18.31
C MET A 40 9.47 11.49 18.84
N LEU A 41 8.60 12.35 19.38
CA LEU A 41 9.03 13.62 19.98
C LEU A 41 10.00 13.40 21.14
N ALA A 42 9.68 12.47 22.04
CA ALA A 42 10.53 12.14 23.18
C ALA A 42 11.92 11.61 22.73
N ALA A 43 11.94 10.70 21.75
CA ALA A 43 13.18 10.16 21.20
C ALA A 43 14.04 11.26 20.56
N VAL A 44 13.45 12.13 19.73
CA VAL A 44 14.19 13.23 19.09
C VAL A 44 14.74 14.20 20.12
N VAL A 45 13.91 14.64 21.07
CA VAL A 45 14.32 15.60 22.11
C VAL A 45 15.46 15.05 22.95
N VAL A 46 15.42 13.77 23.33
CA VAL A 46 16.47 13.20 24.17
C VAL A 46 17.80 13.02 23.42
N THR A 47 17.78 12.79 22.10
CA THR A 47 18.98 12.73 21.25
C THR A 47 19.76 14.05 21.24
N PHE A 48 19.10 15.20 21.42
CA PHE A 48 19.81 16.49 21.53
C PHE A 48 20.69 16.59 22.79
N PHE A 49 20.52 15.70 23.75
CA PHE A 49 21.34 15.64 24.95
C PHE A 49 22.40 14.52 24.89
N ALA A 50 22.58 13.88 23.71
CA ALA A 50 23.60 12.86 23.52
C ALA A 50 25.00 13.41 23.85
N PRO A 51 25.82 12.65 24.59
CA PRO A 51 27.10 13.14 25.10
C PRO A 51 28.08 13.52 24.00
N ASP A 52 28.03 12.86 22.84
CA ASP A 52 28.93 13.13 21.71
C ASP A 52 28.52 14.37 20.88
N LEU A 53 27.38 14.99 21.20
CA LEU A 53 26.85 16.13 20.45
C LEU A 53 27.43 17.46 20.95
N HIS A 54 28.43 17.96 20.23
CA HIS A 54 29.12 19.20 20.57
C HIS A 54 29.13 20.21 19.41
N GLY A 55 29.25 21.49 19.76
CA GLY A 55 29.41 22.59 18.81
C GLY A 55 28.09 23.20 18.32
N VAL A 56 27.96 24.52 18.44
CA VAL A 56 26.75 25.28 18.04
C VAL A 56 26.37 25.03 16.58
N ALA A 57 27.37 24.84 15.70
CA ALA A 57 27.14 24.54 14.29
C ALA A 57 26.34 23.24 14.07
N ASN A 58 26.63 22.18 14.83
CA ASN A 58 25.93 20.89 14.69
C ASN A 58 24.47 21.01 15.15
N TYR A 59 24.21 21.70 16.26
CA TYR A 59 22.86 22.00 16.72
C TYR A 59 22.07 22.80 15.67
N LEU A 60 22.69 23.83 15.07
CA LEU A 60 22.05 24.62 14.00
C LEU A 60 21.72 23.77 12.77
N LEU A 61 22.65 22.91 12.33
CA LEU A 61 22.42 22.00 11.21
C LEU A 61 21.30 21.00 11.50
N MET A 62 21.23 20.44 12.72
CA MET A 62 20.14 19.54 13.12
C MET A 62 18.78 20.24 13.10
N PHE A 63 18.66 21.43 13.70
CA PHE A 63 17.41 22.19 13.68
C PHE A 63 16.99 22.56 12.25
N LEU A 64 17.95 22.96 11.41
CA LEU A 64 17.68 23.29 10.01
C LEU A 64 17.23 22.05 9.22
N ALA A 65 17.89 20.91 9.40
CA ALA A 65 17.52 19.66 8.74
C ALA A 65 16.13 19.17 9.16
N ILE A 66 15.82 19.16 10.46
CA ILE A 66 14.50 18.80 11.00
C ILE A 66 13.44 19.79 10.52
N GLY A 67 13.73 21.09 10.56
CA GLY A 67 12.81 22.14 10.14
C GLY A 67 12.48 22.07 8.64
N LEU A 68 13.47 21.91 7.77
CA LEU A 68 13.26 21.79 6.33
C LEU A 68 12.58 20.46 5.97
N GLY A 69 13.11 19.34 6.46
CA GLY A 69 12.57 18.01 6.14
C GLY A 69 11.16 17.81 6.70
N GLY A 70 10.98 18.09 8.00
CA GLY A 70 9.69 17.99 8.67
C GLY A 70 8.67 19.00 8.15
N GLY A 71 9.10 20.24 7.88
CA GLY A 71 8.24 21.29 7.33
C GLY A 71 7.73 20.96 5.92
N LEU A 72 8.61 20.51 5.02
CA LEU A 72 8.23 20.11 3.67
C LEU A 72 7.32 18.87 3.68
N ALA A 73 7.65 17.85 4.48
CA ALA A 73 6.83 16.65 4.61
C ALA A 73 5.43 16.99 5.15
N TRP A 74 5.35 17.85 6.17
CA TRP A 74 4.07 18.32 6.73
C TRP A 74 3.24 19.12 5.73
N TRP A 75 3.88 20.00 4.97
CA TRP A 75 3.21 20.81 3.96
C TRP A 75 2.59 19.96 2.85
N TRP A 76 3.33 18.98 2.32
CA TRP A 76 2.81 18.04 1.32
C TRP A 76 1.75 17.11 1.89
N GLY A 77 1.97 16.54 3.07
CA GLY A 77 1.01 15.65 3.71
C GLY A 77 -0.37 16.28 3.94
N LYS A 78 -0.45 17.61 4.10
CA LYS A 78 -1.71 18.34 4.23
C LYS A 78 -2.43 18.69 2.92
N ARG A 79 -1.73 18.66 1.78
CA ARG A 79 -2.25 19.15 0.49
C ARG A 79 -2.61 18.05 -0.49
N VAL A 80 -2.07 16.85 -0.32
CA VAL A 80 -2.29 15.74 -1.25
C VAL A 80 -3.71 15.19 -1.09
N ALA A 81 -4.36 14.88 -2.21
CA ALA A 81 -5.68 14.27 -2.23
C ALA A 81 -5.64 12.84 -1.65
N MET A 82 -6.73 12.39 -1.02
CA MET A 82 -6.78 11.05 -0.40
C MET A 82 -6.58 9.91 -1.41
N THR A 83 -6.90 10.14 -2.69
CA THR A 83 -6.65 9.17 -3.79
C THR A 83 -5.17 8.99 -4.12
N ASP A 84 -4.35 9.99 -3.85
CA ASP A 84 -2.91 10.04 -4.11
C ASP A 84 -2.08 9.53 -2.92
N MET A 85 -2.73 9.16 -1.82
CA MET A 85 -2.09 8.64 -0.61
C MET A 85 -1.12 7.46 -0.88
N PRO A 86 -1.40 6.49 -1.78
CA PRO A 86 -0.48 5.38 -2.04
C PRO A 86 0.91 5.83 -2.51
N GLN A 87 1.02 6.82 -3.41
CA GLN A 87 2.33 7.28 -3.87
C GLN A 87 3.09 8.04 -2.78
N MET A 88 2.39 8.79 -1.93
CA MET A 88 3.03 9.48 -0.82
C MET A 88 3.59 8.52 0.22
N ILE A 89 2.88 7.42 0.51
CA ILE A 89 3.39 6.35 1.38
C ILE A 89 4.67 5.75 0.79
N ALA A 90 4.70 5.47 -0.52
CA ALA A 90 5.90 4.99 -1.20
C ALA A 90 7.06 5.99 -1.04
N LEU A 91 6.83 7.27 -1.31
CA LEU A 91 7.85 8.30 -1.22
C LEU A 91 8.43 8.41 0.20
N TYR A 92 7.58 8.52 1.22
CA TYR A 92 8.04 8.66 2.61
C TYR A 92 8.75 7.40 3.11
N ASN A 93 8.27 6.21 2.73
CA ASN A 93 8.95 4.97 3.01
C ASN A 93 10.36 4.95 2.39
N GLY A 94 10.46 5.34 1.11
CA GLY A 94 11.74 5.47 0.43
C GLY A 94 12.69 6.36 1.20
N MET A 95 12.27 7.57 1.58
CA MET A 95 13.09 8.50 2.36
C MET A 95 13.56 7.91 3.69
N GLY A 96 12.74 7.09 4.36
CA GLY A 96 13.14 6.33 5.54
C GLY A 96 14.27 5.33 5.26
N GLY A 97 14.16 4.56 4.17
CA GLY A 97 15.22 3.65 3.73
C GLY A 97 16.50 4.40 3.34
N GLY A 98 16.37 5.56 2.71
CA GLY A 98 17.48 6.44 2.37
C GLY A 98 18.18 7.02 3.59
N ALA A 99 17.42 7.36 4.65
CA ALA A 99 17.98 7.81 5.92
C ALA A 99 18.78 6.69 6.61
N ALA A 100 18.27 5.46 6.64
CA ALA A 100 19.02 4.29 7.14
C ALA A 100 20.31 4.06 6.34
N ALA A 101 20.23 4.12 5.00
CA ALA A 101 21.41 4.02 4.13
C ALA A 101 22.44 5.13 4.39
N ALA A 102 21.99 6.36 4.65
CA ALA A 102 22.87 7.49 4.96
C ALA A 102 23.57 7.31 6.32
N ILE A 103 22.87 6.79 7.33
CA ILE A 103 23.48 6.43 8.62
C ILE A 103 24.59 5.40 8.42
N ALA A 104 24.28 4.31 7.72
CA ALA A 104 25.25 3.26 7.44
C ALA A 104 26.46 3.79 6.65
N ALA A 105 26.22 4.67 5.66
CA ALA A 105 27.28 5.29 4.89
C ALA A 105 28.21 6.14 5.78
N VAL A 106 27.64 6.94 6.69
CA VAL A 106 28.43 7.76 7.62
C VAL A 106 29.27 6.87 8.53
N GLU A 107 28.69 5.83 9.14
CA GLU A 107 29.43 4.92 10.03
C GLU A 107 30.55 4.17 9.30
N LEU A 108 30.29 3.69 8.08
CA LEU A 108 31.29 3.02 7.25
C LEU A 108 32.36 3.97 6.68
N ILE A 109 32.10 5.28 6.56
CA ILE A 109 33.10 6.27 6.13
C ILE A 109 33.95 6.76 7.29
N ARG A 110 33.45 6.70 8.53
CA ARG A 110 34.22 7.13 9.72
C ARG A 110 35.42 6.23 9.99
N TYR A 111 35.44 5.00 9.46
CA TYR A 111 36.51 4.00 9.67
C TYR A 111 36.81 3.79 11.18
N GLU A 112 35.81 3.95 12.04
CA GLU A 112 35.95 3.63 13.46
C GLU A 112 35.93 2.10 13.63
N PRO A 113 36.77 1.50 14.51
CA PRO A 113 36.81 0.05 14.67
C PRO A 113 35.47 -0.50 15.16
N MET A 114 34.79 -1.25 14.29
CA MET A 114 33.58 -2.00 14.64
C MET A 114 33.92 -3.46 14.91
N THR A 115 33.11 -4.13 15.74
CA THR A 115 33.18 -5.59 15.80
C THR A 115 32.65 -6.18 14.50
N LEU A 116 33.22 -7.31 14.05
CA LEU A 116 32.81 -7.97 12.81
C LEU A 116 31.28 -8.17 12.69
N PRO A 117 30.55 -8.61 13.73
CA PRO A 117 29.09 -8.74 13.64
C PRO A 117 28.38 -7.42 13.38
N VAL A 118 28.82 -6.34 14.03
CA VAL A 118 28.21 -5.01 13.88
C VAL A 118 28.45 -4.47 12.47
N GLN A 119 29.66 -4.65 11.94
CA GLN A 119 30.00 -4.23 10.58
C GLN A 119 29.20 -4.99 9.52
N ILE A 120 29.00 -6.30 9.70
CA ILE A 120 28.13 -7.11 8.83
C ILE A 120 26.69 -6.56 8.88
N ILE A 121 26.18 -6.25 10.06
CA ILE A 121 24.84 -5.67 10.22
C ILE A 121 24.73 -4.31 9.54
N ALA A 122 25.75 -3.44 9.65
CA ALA A 122 25.79 -2.15 8.96
C ALA A 122 25.72 -2.29 7.45
N VAL A 123 26.48 -3.23 6.86
CA VAL A 123 26.44 -3.46 5.41
C VAL A 123 25.09 -4.03 4.97
N ILE A 124 24.48 -4.93 5.75
CA ILE A 124 23.15 -5.47 5.45
C ILE A 124 22.09 -4.38 5.55
N GLY A 125 22.11 -3.57 6.61
CA GLY A 125 21.22 -2.43 6.78
C GLY A 125 21.37 -1.40 5.66
N ALA A 126 22.60 -1.07 5.27
CA ALA A 126 22.91 -0.24 4.13
C ALA A 126 22.30 -0.77 2.82
N LEU A 127 22.49 -2.07 2.53
CA LEU A 127 21.95 -2.71 1.33
C LEU A 127 20.41 -2.60 1.29
N ILE A 128 19.76 -2.98 2.39
CA ILE A 128 18.30 -3.01 2.50
C ILE A 128 17.72 -1.59 2.42
N GLY A 129 18.30 -0.63 3.13
CA GLY A 129 17.86 0.77 3.10
C GLY A 129 18.02 1.40 1.71
N THR A 130 19.17 1.17 1.07
CA THR A 130 19.47 1.73 -0.24
C THR A 130 18.55 1.16 -1.33
N MET A 131 18.31 -0.16 -1.33
CA MET A 131 17.39 -0.77 -2.28
C MET A 131 15.94 -0.35 -2.04
N ALA A 132 15.52 -0.20 -0.77
CA ALA A 132 14.17 0.24 -0.43
C ALA A 132 13.94 1.70 -0.82
N PHE A 133 14.96 2.55 -0.69
CA PHE A 133 14.92 3.94 -1.17
C PHE A 133 14.66 4.01 -2.66
N SER A 134 15.55 3.44 -3.49
CA SER A 134 15.43 3.57 -4.94
C SER A 134 14.22 2.81 -5.51
N GLY A 135 13.88 1.65 -4.94
CA GLY A 135 12.68 0.91 -5.32
C GLY A 135 11.39 1.67 -5.01
N SER A 136 11.30 2.29 -3.83
CA SER A 136 10.14 3.10 -3.46
C SER A 136 9.98 4.35 -4.32
N LEU A 137 11.08 4.96 -4.79
CA LEU A 137 11.02 6.08 -5.74
C LEU A 137 10.46 5.65 -7.11
N VAL A 138 10.81 4.45 -7.58
CA VAL A 138 10.20 3.90 -8.81
C VAL A 138 8.72 3.61 -8.61
N ALA A 139 8.34 3.07 -7.44
CA ALA A 139 6.93 2.84 -7.10
C ALA A 139 6.12 4.15 -7.05
N PHE A 140 6.68 5.20 -6.42
CA PHE A 140 6.12 6.56 -6.44
C PHE A 140 5.92 7.06 -7.87
N ALA A 141 6.96 7.00 -8.70
CA ALA A 141 6.91 7.49 -10.07
C ALA A 141 5.86 6.76 -10.92
N LYS A 142 5.66 5.45 -10.70
CA LYS A 142 4.61 4.66 -11.37
C LYS A 142 3.21 5.06 -10.94
N LEU A 143 2.98 5.21 -9.64
CA LEU A 143 1.66 5.56 -9.11
C LEU A 143 1.26 7.00 -9.46
N GLN A 144 2.22 7.92 -9.46
CA GLN A 144 2.04 9.31 -9.92
C GLN A 144 1.81 9.42 -11.43
N GLY A 145 2.06 8.35 -12.20
CA GLY A 145 1.93 8.33 -13.66
C GLY A 145 3.12 8.93 -14.42
N LEU A 146 4.24 9.21 -13.74
CA LEU A 146 5.51 9.64 -14.35
C LEU A 146 6.16 8.50 -15.13
N LEU A 147 6.05 7.26 -14.63
CA LEU A 147 6.45 6.04 -15.31
C LEU A 147 5.22 5.21 -15.66
N LYS A 148 5.05 4.87 -16.94
CA LYS A 148 3.88 4.14 -17.43
C LYS A 148 4.16 2.64 -17.53
N GLY A 149 3.36 1.85 -16.81
CA GLY A 149 3.33 0.39 -16.94
C GLY A 149 4.57 -0.34 -16.38
N ALA A 150 4.63 -1.64 -16.68
CA ALA A 150 5.79 -2.47 -16.36
C ALA A 150 6.83 -2.33 -17.48
N ILE A 151 8.04 -1.91 -17.14
CA ILE A 151 9.15 -1.78 -18.09
C ILE A 151 9.98 -3.06 -18.00
N ARG A 152 10.01 -3.80 -19.11
CA ARG A 152 10.68 -5.10 -19.22
C ARG A 152 11.66 -5.06 -20.38
N TYR A 153 12.83 -5.68 -20.21
CA TYR A 153 13.85 -5.77 -21.25
C TYR A 153 14.44 -7.20 -21.34
N PRO A 154 15.05 -7.57 -22.48
CA PRO A 154 15.61 -8.91 -22.66
C PRO A 154 16.64 -9.27 -21.59
N GLN A 155 16.62 -10.51 -21.09
CA GLN A 155 17.57 -11.03 -20.09
C GLN A 155 17.61 -10.24 -18.76
N GLN A 156 16.56 -9.50 -18.43
CA GLN A 156 16.48 -8.71 -17.20
C GLN A 156 16.81 -9.50 -15.92
N GLN A 157 16.43 -10.77 -15.85
CA GLN A 157 16.75 -11.62 -14.69
C GLN A 157 18.26 -11.82 -14.50
N MET A 158 19.00 -12.06 -15.59
CA MET A 158 20.44 -12.22 -15.53
C MET A 158 21.12 -10.92 -15.12
N VAL A 159 20.64 -9.78 -15.64
CA VAL A 159 21.14 -8.46 -15.25
C VAL A 159 20.87 -8.18 -13.77
N ASN A 160 19.65 -8.42 -13.29
CA ASN A 160 19.30 -8.22 -11.89
C ASN A 160 20.15 -9.11 -10.97
N LEU A 161 20.36 -10.39 -11.36
CA LEU A 161 21.20 -11.32 -10.60
C LEU A 161 22.67 -10.91 -10.60
N ALA A 162 23.20 -10.44 -11.73
CA ALA A 162 24.58 -9.97 -11.83
C ALA A 162 24.81 -8.70 -10.98
N VAL A 163 23.89 -7.73 -11.05
CA VAL A 163 23.96 -6.51 -10.23
C VAL A 163 23.84 -6.87 -8.74
N PHE A 164 22.92 -7.75 -8.38
CA PHE A 164 22.78 -8.21 -6.99
C PHE A 164 24.03 -8.95 -6.49
N GLY A 165 24.56 -9.88 -7.30
CA GLY A 165 25.78 -10.61 -6.98
C GLY A 165 26.99 -9.70 -6.81
N ALA A 166 27.17 -8.71 -7.70
CA ALA A 166 28.20 -7.70 -7.56
C ALA A 166 28.02 -6.83 -6.30
N THR A 167 26.77 -6.46 -5.97
CA THR A 167 26.45 -5.72 -4.75
C THR A 167 26.82 -6.52 -3.51
N LEU A 168 26.47 -7.82 -3.47
CA LEU A 168 26.83 -8.71 -2.37
C LEU A 168 28.34 -8.92 -2.27
N LEU A 169 29.05 -9.02 -3.39
CA LEU A 169 30.50 -9.16 -3.41
C LEU A 169 31.18 -7.93 -2.78
N PHE A 170 30.84 -6.72 -3.23
CA PHE A 170 31.41 -5.50 -2.67
C PHE A 170 31.01 -5.29 -1.21
N GLY A 171 29.76 -5.61 -0.86
CA GLY A 171 29.29 -5.59 0.52
C GLY A 171 30.06 -6.57 1.41
N ALA A 172 30.31 -7.79 0.94
CA ALA A 172 31.08 -8.79 1.68
C ALA A 172 32.54 -8.36 1.88
N ILE A 173 33.16 -7.73 0.87
CA ILE A 173 34.50 -7.17 1.01
C ILE A 173 34.51 -6.08 2.09
N VAL A 174 33.58 -5.12 2.02
CA VAL A 174 33.45 -4.05 3.03
C VAL A 174 33.21 -4.63 4.42
N ALA A 175 32.35 -5.66 4.55
CA ALA A 175 31.99 -6.25 5.82
C ALA A 175 33.13 -7.06 6.48
N LEU A 176 33.98 -7.71 5.68
CA LEU A 176 35.02 -8.62 6.17
C LEU A 176 36.40 -7.96 6.28
N SER A 177 36.63 -6.84 5.58
CA SER A 177 37.93 -6.15 5.56
C SER A 177 38.19 -5.26 6.78
N GLY A 178 37.26 -5.17 7.74
CA GLY A 178 37.42 -4.22 8.85
C GLY A 178 37.48 -2.80 8.30
N ASN A 179 38.51 -2.03 8.65
CA ASN A 179 38.71 -0.67 8.12
C ASN A 179 39.59 -0.60 6.87
N ASP A 180 40.07 -1.73 6.36
CA ASP A 180 41.06 -1.80 5.27
C ASP A 180 40.42 -2.02 3.89
N TYR A 181 39.33 -1.29 3.60
CA TYR A 181 38.71 -1.28 2.28
C TYR A 181 38.83 0.10 1.62
N ALA A 182 39.05 0.09 0.30
CA ALA A 182 39.08 1.32 -0.48
C ALA A 182 37.67 1.95 -0.50
N GLY A 183 37.58 3.26 -0.27
CA GLY A 183 36.30 4.00 -0.32
C GLY A 183 35.56 3.88 -1.66
N VAL A 184 36.28 3.59 -2.75
CA VAL A 184 35.69 3.29 -4.07
C VAL A 184 34.81 2.04 -4.01
N LEU A 185 35.17 1.01 -3.24
CA LEU A 185 34.37 -0.21 -3.11
C LEU A 185 33.05 0.08 -2.38
N LEU A 186 33.10 0.90 -1.32
CA LEU A 186 31.90 1.35 -0.62
C LEU A 186 31.00 2.18 -1.53
N PHE A 187 31.57 3.09 -2.32
CA PHE A 187 30.82 3.86 -3.32
C PHE A 187 30.15 2.97 -4.36
N LEU A 188 30.89 2.01 -4.94
CA LEU A 188 30.35 1.05 -5.90
C LEU A 188 29.24 0.19 -5.29
N PHE A 189 29.38 -0.23 -4.03
CA PHE A 189 28.35 -0.95 -3.30
C PHE A 189 27.04 -0.15 -3.24
N PHE A 190 27.07 1.13 -2.83
CA PHE A 190 25.86 1.97 -2.77
C PHE A 190 25.25 2.22 -4.16
N VAL A 191 26.08 2.49 -5.18
CA VAL A 191 25.58 2.71 -6.55
C VAL A 191 24.89 1.46 -7.09
N LEU A 192 25.47 0.27 -6.87
CA LEU A 192 24.86 -0.98 -7.30
C LEU A 192 23.62 -1.34 -6.49
N ALA A 193 23.58 -1.06 -5.19
CA ALA A 193 22.38 -1.24 -4.37
C ALA A 193 21.23 -0.31 -4.83
N LEU A 194 21.53 0.94 -5.17
CA LEU A 194 20.56 1.88 -5.77
C LEU A 194 20.05 1.33 -7.10
N ALA A 195 20.96 0.91 -7.98
CA ALA A 195 20.60 0.32 -9.28
C ALA A 195 19.72 -0.93 -9.08
N PHE A 196 20.07 -1.80 -8.14
CA PHE A 196 19.32 -3.02 -7.86
C PHE A 196 17.87 -2.75 -7.44
N GLY A 197 17.64 -1.77 -6.56
CA GLY A 197 16.28 -1.38 -6.16
C GLY A 197 15.45 -0.86 -7.34
N VAL A 198 16.06 -0.07 -8.24
CA VAL A 198 15.40 0.36 -9.49
C VAL A 198 15.07 -0.84 -10.38
N LEU A 199 16.07 -1.66 -10.71
CA LEU A 199 15.97 -2.78 -11.64
C LEU A 199 14.96 -3.85 -11.19
N THR A 200 14.81 -4.04 -9.88
CA THR A 200 13.85 -4.97 -9.29
C THR A 200 12.41 -4.42 -9.31
N THR A 201 12.23 -3.10 -9.25
CA THR A 201 10.89 -2.47 -9.24
C THR A 201 10.36 -2.19 -10.65
N LEU A 202 11.23 -1.98 -11.64
CA LEU A 202 10.86 -1.70 -13.03
C LEU A 202 9.90 -2.72 -13.69
N PRO A 203 10.05 -4.05 -13.54
CA PRO A 203 9.20 -5.03 -14.22
C PRO A 203 7.83 -5.23 -13.56
N ILE A 204 7.62 -4.67 -12.37
CA ILE A 204 6.41 -4.90 -11.58
C ILE A 204 5.28 -3.97 -12.07
N GLY A 205 4.08 -4.51 -12.25
CA GLY A 205 2.91 -3.77 -12.74
C GLY A 205 2.23 -2.92 -11.67
N GLY A 206 1.36 -1.99 -12.09
CA GLY A 206 0.66 -1.05 -11.22
C GLY A 206 -0.17 -1.67 -10.07
N ALA A 207 -0.74 -2.86 -10.22
CA ALA A 207 -1.59 -3.48 -9.20
C ALA A 207 -0.78 -4.20 -8.16
N ASP A 208 0.42 -4.61 -8.53
CA ASP A 208 1.30 -5.27 -7.60
C ASP A 208 2.09 -4.22 -6.79
N MET A 209 2.02 -2.93 -7.18
CA MET A 209 2.65 -1.83 -6.45
C MET A 209 2.27 -1.77 -4.96
N PRO A 210 1.01 -1.97 -4.53
CA PRO A 210 0.66 -1.97 -3.11
C PRO A 210 1.44 -3.03 -2.33
N VAL A 211 1.60 -4.24 -2.88
CA VAL A 211 2.38 -5.32 -2.25
C VAL A 211 3.86 -4.95 -2.19
N VAL A 212 4.40 -4.33 -3.25
CA VAL A 212 5.78 -3.86 -3.30
C VAL A 212 6.04 -2.74 -2.28
N ILE A 213 5.10 -1.80 -2.12
CA ILE A 213 5.20 -0.71 -1.14
C ILE A 213 5.21 -1.30 0.28
N SER A 214 4.32 -2.27 0.55
CA SER A 214 4.31 -2.96 1.84
C SER A 214 5.61 -3.74 2.09
N LEU A 215 6.17 -4.38 1.07
CA LEU A 215 7.46 -5.06 1.17
C LEU A 215 8.59 -4.08 1.48
N TYR A 216 8.67 -2.95 0.75
CA TYR A 216 9.67 -1.93 1.01
C TYR A 216 9.50 -1.26 2.37
N ASN A 217 8.27 -1.20 2.90
CA ASN A 217 8.01 -0.78 4.27
C ASN A 217 8.57 -1.75 5.30
N ALA A 218 8.40 -3.05 5.07
CA ALA A 218 9.03 -4.08 5.90
C ALA A 218 10.56 -3.99 5.87
N LEU A 219 11.13 -3.87 4.66
CA LEU A 219 12.57 -3.74 4.45
C LEU A 219 13.14 -2.48 5.11
N THR A 220 12.45 -1.34 4.99
CA THR A 220 12.87 -0.08 5.64
C THR A 220 12.89 -0.22 7.15
N GLY A 221 11.87 -0.86 7.75
CA GLY A 221 11.85 -1.17 9.18
C GLY A 221 13.05 -2.02 9.59
N LEU A 222 13.33 -3.10 8.86
CA LEU A 222 14.50 -3.96 9.12
C LEU A 222 15.82 -3.19 9.02
N ALA A 223 16.00 -2.37 7.98
CA ALA A 223 17.20 -1.54 7.82
C ALA A 223 17.40 -0.60 9.02
N VAL A 224 16.35 0.13 9.44
CA VAL A 224 16.40 1.00 10.62
C VAL A 224 16.72 0.22 11.89
N GLY A 225 16.18 -1.00 12.04
CA GLY A 225 16.49 -1.87 13.16
C GLY A 225 17.96 -2.28 13.20
N PHE A 226 18.53 -2.65 12.05
CA PHE A 226 19.95 -2.97 11.88
C PHE A 226 20.84 -1.76 12.17
N GLU A 227 20.52 -0.58 11.65
CA GLU A 227 21.26 0.65 12.00
C GLU A 227 21.11 1.02 13.48
N GLY A 228 20.01 0.62 14.13
CA GLY A 228 19.87 0.71 15.57
C GLY A 228 20.92 -0.12 16.32
N PHE A 229 21.22 -1.34 15.86
CA PHE A 229 22.29 -2.17 16.41
C PHE A 229 23.67 -1.57 16.17
N VAL A 230 23.88 -0.98 14.98
CA VAL A 230 25.12 -0.28 14.63
C VAL A 230 25.40 0.89 15.57
N LEU A 231 24.39 1.71 15.83
CA LEU A 231 24.50 2.88 16.70
C LEU A 231 24.36 2.57 18.20
N GLY A 232 24.08 1.31 18.58
CA GLY A 232 23.75 0.98 19.96
C GLY A 232 22.52 1.72 20.49
N ASN A 233 21.54 2.05 19.62
CA ASN A 233 20.35 2.83 19.94
C ASN A 233 19.11 1.93 20.14
N PRO A 234 18.63 1.72 21.39
CA PRO A 234 17.52 0.80 21.65
C PRO A 234 16.19 1.23 21.02
N ALA A 235 15.93 2.55 20.90
CA ALA A 235 14.69 3.03 20.30
C ALA A 235 14.62 2.63 18.82
N MET A 236 15.72 2.79 18.08
CA MET A 236 15.81 2.38 16.67
C MET A 236 15.75 0.87 16.51
N MET A 237 16.46 0.11 17.34
CA MET A 237 16.40 -1.36 17.32
C MET A 237 14.96 -1.86 17.47
N ILE A 238 14.25 -1.38 18.49
CA ILE A 238 12.90 -1.85 18.79
C ILE A 238 11.90 -1.37 17.73
N ALA A 239 11.90 -0.06 17.41
CA ALA A 239 10.97 0.49 16.44
C ALA A 239 11.14 -0.13 15.05
N GLY A 240 12.39 -0.25 14.58
CA GLY A 240 12.71 -0.81 13.27
C GLY A 240 12.28 -2.27 13.14
N ILE A 241 12.67 -3.12 14.08
CA ILE A 241 12.33 -4.55 14.02
C ILE A 241 10.82 -4.79 14.13
N VAL A 242 10.12 -4.02 14.98
CA VAL A 242 8.65 -4.10 15.10
C VAL A 242 7.96 -3.70 13.80
N VAL A 243 8.39 -2.60 13.16
CA VAL A 243 7.86 -2.17 11.85
C VAL A 243 8.18 -3.20 10.76
N GLY A 244 9.39 -3.75 10.76
CA GLY A 244 9.82 -4.77 9.81
C GLY A 244 8.98 -6.05 9.88
N ALA A 245 8.69 -6.53 11.11
CA ALA A 245 7.83 -7.69 11.34
C ALA A 245 6.38 -7.42 10.93
N ALA A 246 5.81 -6.28 11.36
CA ALA A 246 4.44 -5.89 11.03
C ALA A 246 4.25 -5.70 9.52
N GLY A 247 5.20 -5.06 8.85
CA GLY A 247 5.19 -4.87 7.40
C GLY A 247 5.32 -6.18 6.63
N SER A 248 6.12 -7.13 7.13
CA SER A 248 6.25 -8.46 6.50
C SER A 248 4.92 -9.22 6.55
N LEU A 249 4.24 -9.19 7.69
CA LEU A 249 2.93 -9.81 7.87
C LEU A 249 1.87 -9.14 6.98
N LEU A 250 1.85 -7.80 6.94
CA LEU A 250 0.95 -7.05 6.06
C LEU A 250 1.16 -7.42 4.59
N THR A 251 2.42 -7.53 4.16
CA THR A 251 2.78 -7.92 2.78
C THR A 251 2.23 -9.31 2.44
N GLN A 252 2.33 -10.26 3.36
CA GLN A 252 1.78 -11.61 3.18
C GLN A 252 0.25 -11.60 3.10
N LEU A 253 -0.43 -10.86 3.98
CA LEU A 253 -1.88 -10.75 3.98
C LEU A 253 -2.39 -10.14 2.67
N MET A 254 -1.74 -9.08 2.19
CA MET A 254 -2.07 -8.45 0.91
C MET A 254 -1.86 -9.39 -0.27
N ALA A 255 -0.71 -10.07 -0.33
CA ALA A 255 -0.41 -11.02 -1.40
C ALA A 255 -1.44 -12.16 -1.44
N LYS A 256 -1.78 -12.71 -0.27
CA LYS A 256 -2.82 -13.74 -0.11
C LYS A 256 -4.19 -13.24 -0.55
N ALA A 257 -4.57 -12.02 -0.16
CA ALA A 257 -5.84 -11.41 -0.55
C ALA A 257 -5.95 -11.14 -2.07
N MET A 258 -4.81 -10.95 -2.75
CA MET A 258 -4.72 -10.85 -4.21
C MET A 258 -4.59 -12.22 -4.90
N ASN A 259 -4.61 -13.32 -4.15
CA ASN A 259 -4.26 -14.68 -4.60
C ASN A 259 -2.98 -14.73 -5.45
N ARG A 260 -1.96 -13.95 -5.06
CA ARG A 260 -0.64 -13.93 -5.69
C ARG A 260 0.40 -14.28 -4.64
N SER A 261 1.32 -15.18 -4.97
CA SER A 261 2.48 -15.39 -4.10
C SER A 261 3.43 -14.19 -4.18
N ILE A 262 4.12 -13.87 -3.08
CA ILE A 262 5.15 -12.81 -3.08
C ILE A 262 6.21 -13.07 -4.15
N ARG A 263 6.54 -14.35 -4.37
CA ARG A 263 7.43 -14.78 -5.44
C ARG A 263 6.89 -14.37 -6.81
N ASN A 264 5.61 -14.62 -7.10
CA ASN A 264 5.02 -14.24 -8.38
C ASN A 264 4.96 -12.73 -8.56
N VAL A 265 4.77 -11.96 -7.49
CA VAL A 265 4.78 -10.49 -7.55
C VAL A 265 6.19 -9.96 -7.90
N LEU A 266 7.23 -10.44 -7.21
CA LEU A 266 8.61 -9.98 -7.41
C LEU A 266 9.26 -10.57 -8.66
N PHE A 267 8.82 -11.75 -9.07
CA PHE A 267 9.47 -12.57 -10.07
C PHE A 267 8.49 -13.09 -11.13
N SER A 268 7.46 -12.31 -11.46
CA SER A 268 6.34 -12.62 -12.39
C SER A 268 6.71 -13.26 -13.75
N ASN A 269 8.00 -13.31 -14.10
CA ASN A 269 8.52 -13.92 -15.32
C ASN A 269 9.41 -15.17 -15.08
N PHE A 270 9.43 -15.77 -13.88
CA PHE A 270 10.03 -17.09 -13.68
C PHE A 270 9.14 -18.16 -14.32
N GLY A 271 9.24 -18.31 -15.64
CA GLY A 271 8.64 -19.44 -16.36
C GLY A 271 7.48 -19.13 -17.31
N ALA A 272 7.09 -17.88 -17.52
CA ALA A 272 6.12 -17.53 -18.57
C ALA A 272 6.79 -17.52 -19.96
N ALA A 273 7.26 -18.69 -20.39
CA ALA A 273 7.30 -18.99 -21.82
C ALA A 273 5.84 -19.02 -22.29
N GLY A 274 5.56 -18.31 -23.39
CA GLY A 274 4.21 -17.93 -23.77
C GLY A 274 3.22 -19.09 -23.82
N THR A 275 2.22 -19.03 -22.96
CA THR A 275 0.90 -19.55 -23.26
C THR A 275 0.05 -18.34 -23.62
N GLY A 276 -0.17 -18.13 -24.92
CA GLY A 276 -1.25 -17.25 -25.35
C GLY A 276 -2.54 -17.86 -24.82
N MET A 277 -3.08 -17.26 -23.77
CA MET A 277 -4.31 -17.74 -23.16
C MET A 277 -5.45 -17.27 -24.05
N ALA A 278 -6.20 -18.21 -24.61
CA ALA A 278 -7.44 -17.93 -25.31
C ALA A 278 -8.40 -17.33 -24.29
N GLU A 279 -8.86 -16.10 -24.52
CA GLU A 279 -10.02 -15.57 -23.83
C GLU A 279 -11.20 -16.49 -24.15
N GLU A 280 -11.68 -17.20 -23.13
CA GLU A 280 -12.95 -17.90 -23.22
C GLU A 280 -14.03 -16.83 -23.47
N SER A 281 -14.76 -16.95 -24.59
CA SER A 281 -15.80 -15.99 -24.96
C SER A 281 -16.83 -15.92 -23.84
N VAL A 282 -16.94 -14.76 -23.20
CA VAL A 282 -17.94 -14.53 -22.15
C VAL A 282 -19.32 -14.61 -22.81
N ASP A 283 -20.10 -15.62 -22.40
CA ASP A 283 -21.45 -15.83 -22.93
C ASP A 283 -22.44 -14.81 -22.32
N GLY A 284 -23.41 -14.38 -23.12
CA GLY A 284 -24.42 -13.38 -22.74
C GLY A 284 -24.26 -12.01 -23.42
N SER A 285 -25.10 -11.05 -23.02
CA SER A 285 -25.10 -9.69 -23.56
C SER A 285 -25.12 -8.65 -22.45
N LEU A 286 -24.47 -7.51 -22.69
CA LEU A 286 -24.49 -6.38 -21.77
C LEU A 286 -25.86 -5.71 -21.79
N LYS A 287 -26.46 -5.54 -20.62
CA LYS A 287 -27.83 -5.02 -20.47
C LYS A 287 -27.80 -3.61 -19.88
N PRO A 288 -27.88 -2.54 -20.69
CA PRO A 288 -27.87 -1.17 -20.17
C PRO A 288 -29.13 -0.86 -19.36
N ILE A 289 -29.01 0.04 -18.38
CA ILE A 289 -30.13 0.61 -17.61
C ILE A 289 -29.94 2.12 -17.44
N GLU A 290 -31.03 2.87 -17.42
CA GLU A 290 -31.01 4.30 -17.13
C GLU A 290 -30.94 4.57 -15.61
N GLY A 291 -30.37 5.72 -15.22
CA GLY A 291 -30.24 6.09 -13.80
C GLY A 291 -31.59 6.24 -13.10
N SER A 292 -32.63 6.67 -13.80
CA SER A 292 -34.02 6.71 -13.32
C SER A 292 -34.50 5.34 -12.84
N ASP A 293 -34.42 4.34 -13.71
CA ASP A 293 -34.89 2.98 -13.44
C ASP A 293 -34.06 2.29 -12.34
N ALA A 294 -32.74 2.48 -12.37
CA ALA A 294 -31.85 1.96 -11.34
C ALA A 294 -32.13 2.57 -9.96
N GLY A 295 -32.43 3.88 -9.91
CA GLY A 295 -32.80 4.58 -8.67
C GLY A 295 -34.13 4.09 -8.11
N ILE A 296 -35.12 3.87 -8.98
CA ILE A 296 -36.42 3.30 -8.60
C ILE A 296 -36.25 1.89 -8.04
N MET A 297 -35.47 1.04 -8.71
CA MET A 297 -35.20 -0.32 -8.25
C MET A 297 -34.56 -0.33 -6.86
N MET A 298 -33.65 0.60 -6.56
CA MET A 298 -33.02 0.71 -5.24
C MET A 298 -33.97 1.27 -4.18
N ALA A 299 -34.87 2.19 -4.53
CA ALA A 299 -35.81 2.79 -3.60
C ALA A 299 -36.86 1.80 -3.07
N TYR A 300 -37.16 0.74 -3.82
CA TYR A 300 -38.08 -0.33 -3.43
C TYR A 300 -37.37 -1.62 -2.95
N ALA A 301 -36.05 -1.58 -2.79
CA ALA A 301 -35.30 -2.71 -2.25
C ALA A 301 -35.41 -2.74 -0.71
N ASP A 302 -35.47 -3.93 -0.11
CA ASP A 302 -35.37 -4.05 1.35
C ASP A 302 -33.89 -4.01 1.78
N LYS A 303 -33.00 -4.55 0.94
CA LYS A 303 -31.56 -4.65 1.23
C LYS A 303 -30.67 -4.29 0.05
N LEU A 304 -29.80 -3.29 0.26
CA LEU A 304 -28.79 -2.83 -0.68
C LEU A 304 -27.38 -3.15 -0.15
N ILE A 305 -26.58 -3.85 -0.95
CA ILE A 305 -25.14 -4.02 -0.68
C ILE A 305 -24.33 -3.22 -1.70
N VAL A 306 -23.57 -2.25 -1.22
CA VAL A 306 -22.71 -1.39 -2.03
C VAL A 306 -21.31 -1.97 -2.09
N VAL A 307 -20.78 -2.16 -3.30
CA VAL A 307 -19.44 -2.67 -3.57
C VAL A 307 -18.60 -1.57 -4.23
N PRO A 308 -17.87 -0.76 -3.44
CA PRO A 308 -17.02 0.30 -3.98
C PRO A 308 -15.71 -0.26 -4.54
N GLY A 309 -15.26 0.32 -5.66
CA GLY A 309 -13.96 0.03 -6.27
C GLY A 309 -13.18 1.29 -6.64
N TYR A 310 -12.03 1.10 -7.27
CA TYR A 310 -11.12 2.20 -7.63
C TYR A 310 -11.77 3.25 -8.55
N GLY A 311 -12.73 2.86 -9.40
CA GLY A 311 -13.46 3.82 -10.24
C GLY A 311 -14.26 4.85 -9.46
N MET A 312 -14.75 4.52 -8.26
CA MET A 312 -15.39 5.47 -7.34
C MET A 312 -14.40 6.55 -6.90
N ALA A 313 -13.19 6.13 -6.53
CA ALA A 313 -12.12 7.02 -6.10
C ALA A 313 -11.69 7.98 -7.22
N VAL A 314 -11.51 7.46 -8.44
CA VAL A 314 -11.15 8.29 -9.61
C VAL A 314 -12.23 9.32 -9.92
N ALA A 315 -13.50 8.97 -9.75
CA ALA A 315 -14.62 9.88 -9.98
C ALA A 315 -14.92 10.82 -8.80
N GLN A 316 -14.23 10.68 -7.66
CA GLN A 316 -14.56 11.42 -6.42
C GLN A 316 -16.03 11.29 -6.01
N ALA A 317 -16.57 10.07 -6.18
CA ALA A 317 -18.00 9.81 -6.00
C ALA A 317 -18.39 9.46 -4.55
N GLN A 318 -17.44 9.34 -3.61
CA GLN A 318 -17.68 8.87 -2.24
C GLN A 318 -18.73 9.69 -1.48
N HIS A 319 -18.69 11.02 -1.56
CA HIS A 319 -19.67 11.88 -0.89
C HIS A 319 -21.07 11.75 -1.48
N LYS A 320 -21.15 11.62 -2.81
CA LYS A 320 -22.43 11.42 -3.50
C LYS A 320 -22.99 10.04 -3.22
N LEU A 321 -22.14 9.02 -3.16
CA LEU A 321 -22.55 7.67 -2.81
C LEU A 321 -23.12 7.64 -1.39
N TRP A 322 -22.51 8.34 -0.45
CA TRP A 322 -23.05 8.46 0.90
C TRP A 322 -24.39 9.21 0.94
N GLU A 323 -24.54 10.33 0.22
CA GLU A 323 -25.82 11.04 0.08
C GLU A 323 -26.94 10.11 -0.45
N LEU A 324 -26.64 9.27 -1.44
CA LEU A 324 -27.59 8.26 -1.94
C LEU A 324 -27.96 7.25 -0.86
N CYS A 325 -26.97 6.75 -0.12
CA CYS A 325 -27.20 5.75 0.93
C CYS A 325 -28.04 6.32 2.07
N GLU A 326 -27.81 7.58 2.48
CA GLU A 326 -28.63 8.26 3.49
C GLU A 326 -30.09 8.35 3.05
N LEU A 327 -30.34 8.78 1.81
CA LEU A 327 -31.71 8.87 1.26
C LEU A 327 -32.42 7.52 1.20
N LEU A 328 -31.69 6.44 0.93
CA LEU A 328 -32.26 5.09 0.92
C LEU A 328 -32.52 4.58 2.35
N MET A 329 -31.63 4.85 3.30
CA MET A 329 -31.84 4.50 4.71
C MET A 329 -33.02 5.26 5.32
N GLU A 330 -33.24 6.53 4.94
CA GLU A 330 -34.43 7.30 5.34
C GLU A 330 -35.74 6.65 4.85
N ARG A 331 -35.68 5.91 3.74
CA ARG A 331 -36.82 5.12 3.21
C ARG A 331 -36.94 3.72 3.82
N GLY A 332 -36.05 3.36 4.75
CA GLY A 332 -36.05 2.06 5.43
C GLY A 332 -35.25 0.96 4.73
N VAL A 333 -34.49 1.28 3.68
CA VAL A 333 -33.62 0.31 3.00
C VAL A 333 -32.41 -0.02 3.89
N ALA A 334 -32.14 -1.30 4.11
CA ALA A 334 -30.96 -1.75 4.83
C ALA A 334 -29.71 -1.65 3.93
N VAL A 335 -28.88 -0.63 4.15
CA VAL A 335 -27.66 -0.39 3.38
C VAL A 335 -26.43 -0.96 4.10
N LYS A 336 -25.61 -1.72 3.37
CA LYS A 336 -24.29 -2.20 3.83
C LYS A 336 -23.22 -1.98 2.76
N PHE A 337 -22.00 -1.67 3.19
CA PHE A 337 -20.83 -1.56 2.33
C PHE A 337 -19.99 -2.84 2.43
N ALA A 338 -19.72 -3.47 1.30
CA ALA A 338 -18.89 -4.65 1.19
C ALA A 338 -17.51 -4.28 0.63
N ILE A 339 -16.48 -4.34 1.47
CA ILE A 339 -15.12 -3.95 1.09
C ILE A 339 -14.28 -5.17 0.79
N HIS A 340 -13.79 -5.24 -0.44
CA HIS A 340 -12.77 -6.21 -0.78
C HIS A 340 -11.40 -5.75 -0.27
N PRO A 341 -10.56 -6.61 0.34
CA PRO A 341 -9.27 -6.20 0.91
C PRO A 341 -8.27 -5.54 -0.06
N VAL A 342 -8.45 -5.73 -1.37
CA VAL A 342 -7.57 -5.22 -2.42
C VAL A 342 -8.29 -4.22 -3.33
N ALA A 343 -9.48 -3.75 -2.93
CA ALA A 343 -10.18 -2.70 -3.65
C ALA A 343 -9.39 -1.38 -3.56
N GLY A 344 -8.99 -0.84 -4.72
CA GLY A 344 -8.27 0.42 -4.82
C GLY A 344 -6.80 0.24 -5.18
N ARG A 345 -5.95 1.15 -4.66
CA ARG A 345 -4.49 1.19 -4.91
C ARG A 345 -3.63 1.10 -3.64
N MET A 346 -4.23 0.90 -2.48
CA MET A 346 -3.53 0.63 -1.22
C MET A 346 -4.43 -0.21 -0.30
N PRO A 347 -3.88 -0.91 0.70
CA PRO A 347 -4.68 -1.52 1.75
C PRO A 347 -5.59 -0.50 2.41
N GLY A 348 -6.87 -0.85 2.57
CA GLY A 348 -7.85 0.01 3.21
C GLY A 348 -8.19 1.29 2.41
N HIS A 349 -7.84 1.37 1.13
CA HIS A 349 -8.11 2.57 0.31
C HIS A 349 -9.59 2.96 0.37
N MET A 350 -10.51 2.00 0.19
CA MET A 350 -11.95 2.28 0.23
C MET A 350 -12.41 2.68 1.63
N ASN A 351 -11.91 2.03 2.70
CA ASN A 351 -12.26 2.39 4.08
C ASN A 351 -11.94 3.84 4.39
N VAL A 352 -10.78 4.33 3.93
CA VAL A 352 -10.34 5.70 4.14
C VAL A 352 -11.25 6.70 3.40
N LEU A 353 -11.59 6.43 2.14
CA LEU A 353 -12.47 7.31 1.36
C LEU A 353 -13.92 7.33 1.87
N LEU A 354 -14.43 6.19 2.36
CA LEU A 354 -15.76 6.13 2.97
C LEU A 354 -15.76 6.87 4.32
N ALA A 355 -14.70 6.73 5.12
CA ALA A 355 -14.56 7.50 6.36
C ALA A 355 -14.47 9.01 6.08
N GLU A 356 -13.78 9.43 5.02
CA GLU A 356 -13.76 10.83 4.55
C GLU A 356 -15.17 11.31 4.15
N ALA A 357 -15.97 10.46 3.51
CA ALA A 357 -17.35 10.76 3.17
C ALA A 357 -18.31 10.81 4.38
N GLY A 358 -17.87 10.37 5.55
CA GLY A 358 -18.68 10.33 6.77
C GLY A 358 -19.44 9.04 7.00
N VAL A 359 -19.12 7.96 6.26
CA VAL A 359 -19.80 6.66 6.40
C VAL A 359 -19.48 6.05 7.77
N PRO A 360 -20.50 5.69 8.57
CA PRO A 360 -20.33 4.97 9.83
C PRO A 360 -19.67 3.60 9.65
N TYR A 361 -18.71 3.25 10.51
CA TYR A 361 -17.93 2.01 10.40
C TYR A 361 -18.76 0.74 10.59
N ASP A 362 -19.89 0.80 11.29
CA ASP A 362 -20.85 -0.29 11.49
C ASP A 362 -21.59 -0.69 10.21
N LEU A 363 -21.55 0.15 9.19
CA LEU A 363 -22.06 -0.16 7.85
C LEU A 363 -20.99 -0.76 6.93
N ILE A 364 -19.72 -0.79 7.35
CA ILE A 364 -18.59 -1.23 6.53
C ILE A 364 -18.17 -2.63 6.97
N TYR A 365 -18.29 -3.60 6.06
CA TYR A 365 -18.00 -5.01 6.32
C TYR A 365 -16.87 -5.50 5.43
N ASP A 366 -16.05 -6.38 5.99
CA ASP A 366 -15.02 -7.09 5.24
C ASP A 366 -15.62 -8.25 4.44
N LEU A 367 -14.86 -8.72 3.44
CA LEU A 367 -15.27 -9.79 2.51
C LEU A 367 -15.83 -11.03 3.22
N ASP A 368 -15.16 -11.51 4.27
CA ASP A 368 -15.54 -12.75 4.98
C ASP A 368 -16.82 -12.58 5.80
N GLU A 369 -17.13 -11.35 6.23
CA GLU A 369 -18.28 -11.03 7.08
C GLU A 369 -19.56 -10.92 6.24
N ILE A 370 -19.47 -10.33 5.04
CA ILE A 370 -20.64 -9.98 4.22
C ILE A 370 -20.93 -10.98 3.10
N ASN A 371 -20.00 -11.87 2.75
CA ASN A 371 -20.15 -12.72 1.56
C ASN A 371 -21.35 -13.67 1.59
N ASN A 372 -21.79 -14.09 2.78
CA ASN A 372 -22.96 -14.94 2.97
C ASN A 372 -24.29 -14.15 2.86
N GLU A 373 -24.24 -12.82 2.97
CA GLU A 373 -25.42 -11.98 2.96
C GLU A 373 -25.90 -11.61 1.55
N PHE A 374 -25.06 -11.74 0.51
CA PHE A 374 -25.41 -11.38 -0.88
C PHE A 374 -26.61 -12.17 -1.42
N ALA A 375 -26.77 -13.44 -1.03
CA ALA A 375 -27.91 -14.25 -1.47
C ALA A 375 -29.28 -13.69 -0.99
N ASN A 376 -29.26 -12.90 0.08
CA ASN A 376 -30.43 -12.24 0.66
C ASN A 376 -30.52 -10.75 0.28
N ALA A 377 -29.62 -10.25 -0.58
CA ALA A 377 -29.64 -8.86 -1.02
C ALA A 377 -30.53 -8.71 -2.25
N ASP A 378 -31.40 -7.70 -2.26
CA ASP A 378 -32.25 -7.40 -3.41
C ASP A 378 -31.44 -6.73 -4.51
N VAL A 379 -30.57 -5.79 -4.12
CA VAL A 379 -29.70 -5.07 -5.06
C VAL A 379 -28.25 -5.08 -4.56
N ALA A 380 -27.33 -5.42 -5.45
CA ALA A 380 -25.90 -5.16 -5.28
C ALA A 380 -25.48 -4.00 -6.20
N LEU A 381 -25.06 -2.88 -5.61
CA LEU A 381 -24.56 -1.70 -6.34
C LEU A 381 -23.04 -1.76 -6.43
N VAL A 382 -22.52 -2.12 -7.60
CA VAL A 382 -21.08 -2.18 -7.88
C VAL A 382 -20.64 -0.86 -8.52
N ILE A 383 -19.88 -0.03 -7.78
CA ILE A 383 -19.40 1.26 -8.28
C ILE A 383 -17.90 1.25 -8.54
N GLY A 384 -17.51 1.21 -9.82
CA GLY A 384 -16.11 1.30 -10.22
C GLY A 384 -15.24 0.12 -9.78
N ALA A 385 -15.84 -1.01 -9.41
CA ALA A 385 -15.19 -2.28 -9.16
C ALA A 385 -15.28 -3.17 -10.40
N ASN A 386 -14.23 -3.98 -10.64
CA ASN A 386 -14.20 -4.92 -11.74
C ASN A 386 -13.66 -6.29 -11.28
N ASP A 387 -12.35 -6.44 -11.12
CA ASP A 387 -11.73 -7.73 -10.78
C ASP A 387 -12.27 -8.35 -9.47
N VAL A 388 -12.52 -7.50 -8.46
CA VAL A 388 -12.98 -7.88 -7.11
C VAL A 388 -14.40 -8.47 -7.05
N VAL A 389 -15.15 -8.39 -8.15
CA VAL A 389 -16.50 -8.97 -8.28
C VAL A 389 -16.58 -9.97 -9.44
N ASN A 390 -15.45 -10.36 -10.03
CA ASN A 390 -15.43 -11.14 -11.26
C ASN A 390 -15.59 -12.66 -10.98
N PRO A 391 -16.72 -13.30 -11.36
CA PRO A 391 -17.00 -14.70 -11.03
C PRO A 391 -16.01 -15.71 -11.63
N VAL A 392 -15.29 -15.33 -12.70
CA VAL A 392 -14.27 -16.17 -13.34
C VAL A 392 -13.16 -16.59 -12.38
N ALA A 393 -12.93 -15.81 -11.31
CA ALA A 393 -12.02 -16.16 -10.23
C ALA A 393 -12.39 -17.49 -9.55
N ARG A 394 -13.67 -17.90 -9.58
CA ARG A 394 -14.15 -19.17 -9.02
C ARG A 394 -14.33 -20.27 -10.08
N SER A 395 -14.69 -19.91 -11.31
CA SER A 395 -15.12 -20.87 -12.34
C SER A 395 -14.04 -21.28 -13.34
N ASN A 396 -13.09 -20.41 -13.68
CA ASN A 396 -12.13 -20.66 -14.76
C ASN A 396 -10.68 -20.77 -14.23
N PRO A 397 -10.09 -21.98 -14.18
CA PRO A 397 -8.70 -22.22 -13.76
C PRO A 397 -7.63 -21.51 -14.59
N ASP A 398 -7.92 -21.21 -15.85
CA ASP A 398 -7.04 -20.52 -16.78
C ASP A 398 -7.12 -18.98 -16.62
N SER A 399 -8.00 -18.47 -15.77
CA SER A 399 -8.04 -17.03 -15.51
C SER A 399 -6.82 -16.57 -14.68
N PRO A 400 -6.17 -15.43 -14.98
CA PRO A 400 -5.08 -14.90 -14.18
C PRO A 400 -5.51 -14.43 -12.78
N ILE A 401 -6.82 -14.42 -12.50
CA ILE A 401 -7.42 -14.14 -11.19
C ILE A 401 -8.08 -15.38 -10.56
N TYR A 402 -7.88 -16.58 -11.13
CA TYR A 402 -8.40 -17.82 -10.55
C TYR A 402 -7.94 -18.01 -9.11
N GLY A 403 -8.85 -18.42 -8.23
CA GLY A 403 -8.63 -18.61 -6.79
C GLY A 403 -8.62 -17.33 -5.95
N MET A 404 -8.76 -16.14 -6.56
CA MET A 404 -8.95 -14.90 -5.81
C MET A 404 -10.28 -14.95 -5.05
N PRO A 405 -10.29 -14.73 -3.71
CA PRO A 405 -11.54 -14.52 -2.99
C PRO A 405 -12.21 -13.28 -3.57
N ILE A 406 -13.45 -13.37 -4.02
CA ILE A 406 -14.21 -12.25 -4.59
C ILE A 406 -15.44 -11.95 -3.73
N LEU A 407 -16.01 -10.77 -3.92
CA LEU A 407 -17.34 -10.47 -3.40
C LEU A 407 -18.40 -11.18 -4.23
N ASN A 408 -19.31 -11.90 -3.57
CA ASN A 408 -20.37 -12.69 -4.19
C ASN A 408 -21.51 -11.83 -4.75
N ALA A 409 -21.21 -10.70 -5.40
CA ALA A 409 -22.19 -9.78 -5.97
C ALA A 409 -23.12 -10.47 -6.97
N ASP A 410 -22.60 -11.49 -7.67
CA ASP A 410 -23.35 -12.34 -8.60
C ASP A 410 -24.55 -13.08 -7.96
N LYS A 411 -24.54 -13.27 -6.64
CA LYS A 411 -25.60 -13.98 -5.90
C LYS A 411 -26.76 -13.07 -5.47
N ALA A 412 -26.66 -11.76 -5.65
CA ALA A 412 -27.76 -10.85 -5.35
C ALA A 412 -28.91 -11.00 -6.37
N LYS A 413 -30.14 -10.65 -5.98
CA LYS A 413 -31.30 -10.75 -6.89
C LYS A 413 -31.13 -9.88 -8.14
N HIS A 414 -30.61 -8.66 -7.94
CA HIS A 414 -30.25 -7.74 -9.01
C HIS A 414 -28.87 -7.11 -8.74
N VAL A 415 -28.11 -6.85 -9.81
CA VAL A 415 -26.81 -6.19 -9.73
C VAL A 415 -26.81 -4.97 -10.64
N VAL A 416 -26.42 -3.81 -10.12
CA VAL A 416 -26.22 -2.59 -10.91
C VAL A 416 -24.75 -2.25 -10.92
N VAL A 417 -24.14 -2.21 -12.10
CA VAL A 417 -22.73 -1.88 -12.27
C VAL A 417 -22.58 -0.49 -12.86
N ILE A 418 -21.88 0.40 -12.13
CA ILE A 418 -21.54 1.75 -12.60
C ILE A 418 -20.12 1.75 -13.17
N LYS A 419 -20.02 2.01 -14.48
CA LYS A 419 -18.73 2.18 -15.18
C LYS A 419 -18.86 3.09 -16.41
N ARG A 420 -17.76 3.70 -16.84
CA ARG A 420 -17.75 4.65 -17.98
C ARG A 420 -17.94 3.99 -19.36
N GLY A 421 -17.62 2.71 -19.50
CA GLY A 421 -17.64 2.01 -20.79
C GLY A 421 -17.21 0.55 -20.64
N GLN A 422 -16.69 -0.09 -21.70
CA GLN A 422 -16.32 -1.51 -21.69
C GLN A 422 -14.89 -1.80 -21.22
N GLY A 423 -14.14 -0.80 -20.77
CA GLY A 423 -12.77 -0.98 -20.29
C GLY A 423 -12.61 -2.10 -19.25
N THR A 424 -11.49 -2.80 -19.34
CA THR A 424 -11.10 -3.89 -18.44
C THR A 424 -10.60 -3.36 -17.10
N GLY A 425 -10.51 -4.28 -16.13
CA GLY A 425 -10.05 -4.00 -14.77
C GLY A 425 -8.53 -3.85 -14.73
N PHE A 426 -7.96 -4.06 -13.56
CA PHE A 426 -6.52 -4.08 -13.46
C PHE A 426 -5.94 -5.32 -14.14
N SER A 427 -6.60 -6.48 -13.94
CA SER A 427 -6.17 -7.78 -14.45
C SER A 427 -6.10 -7.87 -15.98
N GLY A 428 -6.78 -6.95 -16.68
CA GLY A 428 -6.93 -6.98 -18.13
C GLY A 428 -7.96 -7.99 -18.63
N VAL A 429 -8.64 -8.72 -17.74
CA VAL A 429 -9.65 -9.72 -18.09
C VAL A 429 -11.03 -9.07 -18.18
N GLU A 430 -11.86 -9.55 -19.11
CA GLU A 430 -13.29 -9.26 -19.12
C GLU A 430 -14.02 -9.89 -17.91
N ASN A 431 -15.16 -9.30 -17.54
CA ASN A 431 -15.87 -9.70 -16.33
C ASN A 431 -17.20 -10.35 -16.66
N ALA A 432 -17.30 -11.64 -16.35
CA ALA A 432 -18.48 -12.45 -16.60
C ALA A 432 -19.72 -11.94 -15.84
N LEU A 433 -19.56 -11.24 -14.72
CA LEU A 433 -20.69 -10.64 -13.99
C LEU A 433 -21.49 -9.67 -14.86
N PHE A 434 -20.82 -8.93 -15.75
CA PHE A 434 -21.45 -7.89 -16.55
C PHE A 434 -22.44 -8.44 -17.59
N TYR A 435 -22.30 -9.72 -17.92
CA TYR A 435 -23.12 -10.44 -18.89
C TYR A 435 -24.17 -11.33 -18.21
N ALA A 436 -24.13 -11.44 -16.87
CA ALA A 436 -25.06 -12.25 -16.09
C ALA A 436 -26.51 -11.73 -16.17
N ASP A 437 -27.46 -12.64 -16.00
CA ASP A 437 -28.87 -12.31 -16.27
C ASP A 437 -29.48 -11.31 -15.30
N ASN A 438 -29.05 -11.35 -14.04
CA ASN A 438 -29.42 -10.44 -12.97
C ASN A 438 -28.65 -9.11 -12.98
N THR A 439 -27.69 -8.92 -13.89
CA THR A 439 -26.86 -7.72 -13.94
C THR A 439 -27.38 -6.69 -14.94
N ARG A 440 -27.28 -5.41 -14.57
CA ARG A 440 -27.60 -4.24 -15.38
C ARG A 440 -26.44 -3.25 -15.34
N MET A 441 -26.17 -2.61 -16.48
CA MET A 441 -25.03 -1.72 -16.69
C MET A 441 -25.50 -0.26 -16.72
N LEU A 442 -25.14 0.52 -15.70
CA LEU A 442 -25.36 1.96 -15.67
C LEU A 442 -24.09 2.66 -16.17
N TYR A 443 -24.14 3.12 -17.42
CA TYR A 443 -22.98 3.76 -18.05
C TYR A 443 -22.86 5.23 -17.67
N GLY A 444 -21.69 5.64 -17.19
CA GLY A 444 -21.44 7.03 -16.86
C GLY A 444 -20.18 7.24 -16.04
N ASP A 445 -19.84 8.51 -15.83
CA ASP A 445 -18.93 8.87 -14.75
C ASP A 445 -19.55 8.54 -13.39
N GLY A 446 -18.77 7.99 -12.46
CA GLY A 446 -19.30 7.47 -11.20
C GLY A 446 -20.05 8.51 -10.38
N GLN A 447 -19.57 9.76 -10.34
CA GLN A 447 -20.22 10.82 -9.58
C GLN A 447 -21.52 11.27 -10.26
N LYS A 448 -21.52 11.37 -11.59
CA LYS A 448 -22.72 11.73 -12.37
C LYS A 448 -23.82 10.68 -12.27
N ALA A 449 -23.45 9.40 -12.45
CA ALA A 449 -24.38 8.28 -12.37
C ALA A 449 -25.05 8.20 -10.99
N ILE A 450 -24.29 8.36 -9.89
CA ILE A 450 -24.88 8.44 -8.55
C ILE A 450 -25.78 9.68 -8.41
N GLY A 451 -25.40 10.82 -9.01
CA GLY A 451 -26.23 12.02 -9.06
C GLY A 451 -27.61 11.77 -9.69
N GLU A 452 -27.66 11.01 -10.79
CA GLU A 452 -28.91 10.60 -11.44
C GLU A 452 -29.76 9.69 -10.55
N LEU A 453 -29.13 8.71 -9.87
CA LEU A 453 -29.82 7.85 -8.88
C LEU A 453 -30.44 8.69 -7.76
N ILE A 454 -29.70 9.65 -7.22
CA ILE A 454 -30.19 10.54 -6.15
C ILE A 454 -31.42 11.32 -6.61
N GLN A 455 -31.39 11.87 -7.83
CA GLN A 455 -32.53 12.62 -8.36
C GLN A 455 -33.75 11.72 -8.50
N ALA A 456 -33.57 10.50 -9.05
CA ALA A 456 -34.63 9.52 -9.20
C ALA A 456 -35.27 9.15 -7.85
N VAL A 457 -34.45 8.88 -6.83
CA VAL A 457 -34.92 8.56 -5.47
C VAL A 457 -35.64 9.74 -4.82
N LYS A 458 -35.24 10.99 -5.10
CA LYS A 458 -35.92 12.19 -4.56
C LYS A 458 -37.27 12.47 -5.23
N THR A 459 -37.47 12.04 -6.46
CA THR A 459 -38.74 12.23 -7.20
C THR A 459 -39.83 11.20 -6.85
N LEU A 460 -39.47 10.12 -6.16
CA LEU A 460 -40.40 9.13 -5.60
C LEU A 460 -40.94 9.58 -4.24
#